data_AF-A0A3N5VQV3-F1
#
_entry.id   AF-A0A3N5VQV3-F1
#
_cell.length_a   1.000
_cell.length_b   1.000
_cell.length_c   1.000
_cell.angle_alpha   90.00
_cell.angle_beta   90.00
_cell.angle_gamma   90.00
#
_symmetry.space_group_name_H-M   'P 1'
#
loop_
_entity.id
_entity.type
_entity.pdbx_description
1 polymer ?
#
loop_
_entity_poly.entity_id
_entity_poly.type
_entity_poly.pdbx_seq_one_letter_code
_entity_poly.pdbx_strand_id
1 'polypeptide(L)'
;MEDTYHLTDNKLDILTHPNRRDQIHILTVDPILGTDVRERIRADDRFKHCAVIRPDATSVRGALEQVEKMAKDTTTSRLIIFDVRRVTLPRLRRPFNAIVGYNRRDFNKLCYSICIGDGPVTLFQNGHSMDVFVSYLGSHRVDYYPAVFFFDPFLQYEPNELETRGIDEDFVIPDEVPRRLVRYLQKAENMKLDKIRRFFRATGKDDEIKDRRRRMLRRLYKRQLTEQFPDHKEEVKHLLSRMGVRLATEKMNLYPLFFEDWAYKLLHRAKKNASAGTNETKP
;
A
#
# COMPACT_ATOMS: atom_id res chain seq x y z
N MET A 1 -5.71 9.23 50.84
CA MET A 1 -5.14 9.76 49.58
C MET A 1 -4.31 8.63 49.00
N GLU A 2 -4.82 8.00 47.94
CA GLU A 2 -4.12 6.93 47.23
C GLU A 2 -3.04 7.55 46.35
N ASP A 3 -1.78 7.37 46.74
CA ASP A 3 -0.63 7.72 45.90
C ASP A 3 -0.59 6.78 44.71
N THR A 4 -1.13 7.25 43.59
CA THR A 4 -1.04 6.56 42.31
C THR A 4 0.41 6.68 41.83
N TYR A 5 1.20 5.62 42.03
CA TYR A 5 2.56 5.52 41.50
C TYR A 5 2.53 5.58 39.96
N HIS A 6 2.79 6.77 39.41
CA HIS A 6 3.11 6.92 37.99
C HIS A 6 4.52 6.37 37.74
N LEU A 7 4.62 5.07 37.48
CA LEU A 7 5.80 4.47 36.88
C LEU A 7 6.01 5.07 35.49
N THR A 8 6.84 6.11 35.39
CA THR A 8 7.35 6.59 34.10
C THR A 8 8.36 5.57 33.57
N ASP A 9 7.87 4.60 32.82
CA ASP A 9 8.60 3.49 32.18
C ASP A 9 9.43 3.95 30.97
N ASN A 10 10.28 4.97 31.16
CA ASN A 10 11.13 5.54 30.10
C ASN A 10 12.56 4.97 30.12
N LYS A 11 12.94 4.20 31.15
CA LYS A 11 14.30 3.62 31.28
C LYS A 11 14.46 2.24 30.62
N LEU A 12 13.37 1.59 30.21
CA LEU A 12 13.36 0.24 29.63
C LEU A 12 12.51 0.16 28.34
N ASP A 13 12.38 1.27 27.59
CA ASP A 13 11.65 1.24 26.32
C ASP A 13 12.44 0.48 25.23
N ILE A 14 12.36 -0.85 25.28
CA ILE A 14 12.99 -1.78 24.34
C ILE A 14 12.15 -1.99 23.07
N LEU A 15 10.95 -1.41 23.00
CA LEU A 15 9.99 -1.63 21.92
C LEU A 15 9.94 -0.46 20.94
N THR A 16 10.44 0.71 21.34
CA THR A 16 10.62 1.89 20.47
C THR A 16 11.98 1.82 19.78
N HIS A 17 12.02 2.15 18.48
CA HIS A 17 13.24 2.12 17.67
C HIS A 17 13.59 3.54 17.19
N PRO A 18 14.30 4.36 17.99
CA PRO A 18 14.55 5.76 17.67
C PRO A 18 15.50 5.97 16.48
N ASN A 19 16.39 5.00 16.22
CA ASN A 19 17.44 5.10 15.21
C ASN A 19 17.00 4.58 13.82
N ARG A 20 15.71 4.72 13.48
CA ARG A 20 15.19 4.36 12.16
C ARG A 20 15.83 5.19 11.06
N ARG A 21 16.14 4.53 9.94
CA ARG A 21 16.82 5.05 8.76
C ARG A 21 15.82 5.44 7.67
N ASP A 22 16.29 6.21 6.68
CA ASP A 22 15.54 6.51 5.46
C ASP A 22 15.47 5.24 4.58
N GLN A 23 14.69 4.26 5.05
CA GLN A 23 14.48 2.96 4.44
C GLN A 23 12.98 2.70 4.25
N ILE A 24 12.67 2.05 3.14
CA ILE A 24 11.33 1.66 2.73
C ILE A 24 11.32 0.15 2.48
N HIS A 25 10.61 -0.60 3.30
CA HIS A 25 10.36 -2.02 3.04
C HIS A 25 9.07 -2.18 2.22
N ILE A 26 9.15 -2.91 1.12
CA ILE A 26 8.01 -3.34 0.31
C ILE A 26 7.78 -4.82 0.58
N LEU A 27 6.69 -5.14 1.26
CA LEU A 27 6.37 -6.48 1.73
C LEU A 27 5.27 -7.08 0.87
N THR A 28 5.67 -7.86 -0.15
CA THR A 28 4.77 -8.54 -1.07
C THR A 28 5.41 -9.82 -1.59
N VAL A 29 4.60 -10.82 -1.91
CA VAL A 29 5.02 -12.02 -2.66
C VAL A 29 4.81 -11.88 -4.16
N ASP A 30 4.27 -10.76 -4.62
CA ASP A 30 4.04 -10.48 -6.05
C ASP A 30 5.17 -9.64 -6.64
N PRO A 31 5.96 -10.20 -7.57
CA PRO A 31 7.05 -9.47 -8.20
C PRO A 31 6.55 -8.30 -9.06
N ILE A 32 5.33 -8.33 -9.59
CA ILE A 32 4.76 -7.25 -10.42
C ILE A 32 4.49 -6.03 -9.56
N LEU A 33 3.78 -6.19 -8.44
CA LEU A 33 3.52 -5.11 -7.49
C LEU A 33 4.85 -4.61 -6.88
N GLY A 34 5.71 -5.52 -6.42
CA GLY A 34 6.98 -5.17 -5.79
C GLY A 34 7.90 -4.38 -6.73
N THR A 35 7.95 -4.77 -8.01
CA THR A 35 8.71 -4.03 -9.04
C THR A 35 8.06 -2.68 -9.32
N ASP A 36 6.73 -2.60 -9.45
CA ASP A 36 6.07 -1.34 -9.75
C ASP A 36 6.29 -0.30 -8.65
N VAL A 37 6.11 -0.67 -7.38
CA VAL A 37 6.34 0.21 -6.25
C VAL A 37 7.81 0.65 -6.16
N ARG A 38 8.75 -0.30 -6.29
CA ARG A 38 10.20 0.01 -6.25
C ARG A 38 10.60 1.00 -7.35
N GLU A 39 10.19 0.72 -8.58
CA GLU A 39 10.56 1.56 -9.73
C GLU A 39 9.91 2.94 -9.68
N ARG A 40 8.72 3.08 -9.09
CA ARG A 40 8.09 4.38 -8.82
C ARG A 40 8.90 5.21 -7.83
N ILE A 41 9.24 4.61 -6.69
CA ILE A 41 10.01 5.27 -5.65
C ILE A 41 11.40 5.65 -6.18
N ARG A 42 12.08 4.75 -6.90
CA ARG A 42 13.41 5.02 -7.45
C ARG A 42 13.43 6.08 -8.55
N ALA A 43 12.34 6.23 -9.30
CA ALA A 43 12.24 7.21 -10.37
C ALA A 43 11.96 8.64 -9.87
N ASP A 44 11.68 8.81 -8.58
CA ASP A 44 11.36 10.09 -7.97
C ASP A 44 12.56 10.58 -7.15
N ASP A 45 13.15 11.71 -7.56
CA ASP A 45 14.38 12.27 -7.02
C ASP A 45 14.30 12.57 -5.52
N ARG A 46 13.09 12.74 -4.97
CA ARG A 46 12.88 12.95 -3.54
C ARG A 46 13.33 11.75 -2.69
N PHE A 47 13.47 10.57 -3.31
CA PHE A 47 13.89 9.33 -2.67
C PHE A 47 15.33 8.92 -2.99
N LYS A 48 16.15 9.78 -3.63
CA LYS A 48 17.53 9.45 -4.04
C LYS A 48 18.44 8.92 -2.91
N HIS A 49 18.14 9.28 -1.66
CA HIS A 49 18.89 8.84 -0.47
C HIS A 49 18.16 7.76 0.34
N CYS A 50 17.01 7.29 -0.14
CA CYS A 50 16.24 6.26 0.54
C CYS A 50 16.65 4.88 0.03
N ALA A 51 16.93 3.95 0.94
CA ALA A 51 17.11 2.54 0.58
C ALA A 51 15.74 1.86 0.44
N VAL A 52 15.49 1.26 -0.73
CA VAL A 52 14.25 0.52 -1.03
C VAL A 52 14.56 -0.97 -0.98
N ILE A 53 13.95 -1.65 -0.01
CA ILE A 53 14.16 -3.07 0.29
C ILE A 53 12.90 -3.83 -0.12
N ARG A 54 13.05 -4.90 -0.90
CA ARG A 54 11.95 -5.78 -1.30
C ARG A 54 12.46 -7.21 -1.43
N PRO A 55 11.56 -8.20 -1.38
CA PRO A 55 11.90 -9.54 -1.86
C PRO A 55 12.35 -9.49 -3.33
N ASP A 56 13.45 -10.17 -3.63
CA ASP A 56 14.03 -10.31 -4.97
C ASP A 56 13.76 -11.69 -5.59
N ALA A 57 13.18 -12.62 -4.82
CA ALA A 57 12.76 -13.92 -5.34
C ALA A 57 11.67 -13.79 -6.43
N THR A 58 11.74 -14.66 -7.43
CA THR A 58 10.76 -14.74 -8.53
C THR A 58 9.61 -15.69 -8.23
N SER A 59 9.78 -16.62 -7.28
CA SER A 59 8.73 -17.53 -6.82
C SER A 59 8.05 -17.01 -5.56
N VAL A 60 6.77 -17.34 -5.39
CA VAL A 60 6.00 -16.93 -4.20
C VAL A 60 6.59 -17.52 -2.92
N ARG A 61 7.01 -18.79 -2.94
CA ARG A 61 7.66 -19.43 -1.79
C ARG A 61 8.95 -18.71 -1.41
N GLY A 62 9.84 -18.45 -2.38
CA GLY A 62 11.08 -17.74 -2.12
C GLY A 62 10.85 -16.31 -1.61
N ALA A 63 9.83 -15.63 -2.15
CA ALA A 63 9.47 -14.29 -1.70
C ALA A 63 8.93 -14.31 -0.26
N LEU A 64 8.10 -15.30 0.09
CA LEU A 64 7.58 -15.48 1.45
C LEU A 64 8.71 -15.70 2.46
N GLU A 65 9.64 -16.60 2.17
CA GLU A 65 10.82 -16.86 3.02
C GLU A 65 11.67 -15.60 3.20
N GLN A 66 11.79 -14.76 2.18
CA GLN A 66 12.49 -13.47 2.28
C GLN A 66 11.73 -12.46 3.14
N VAL A 67 10.41 -12.34 2.99
CA VAL A 67 9.57 -11.48 3.87
C VAL A 67 9.71 -11.91 5.33
N GLU A 68 9.70 -13.21 5.61
CA GLU A 68 9.91 -13.74 6.97
C GLU A 68 11.28 -13.34 7.53
N LYS A 69 12.35 -13.47 6.74
CA LYS A 69 13.71 -13.05 7.15
C LYS A 69 13.83 -11.55 7.36
N MET A 70 13.14 -10.74 6.56
CA MET A 70 13.11 -9.29 6.67
C MET A 70 12.35 -8.79 7.91
N ALA A 71 11.59 -9.65 8.60
CA ALA A 71 10.63 -9.21 9.60
C ALA A 71 11.25 -8.34 10.70
N LYS A 72 12.40 -8.75 11.24
CA LYS A 72 13.11 -8.01 12.29
C LYS A 72 13.76 -6.73 11.76
N ASP A 73 14.26 -6.76 10.52
CA ASP A 73 14.97 -5.63 9.89
C ASP A 73 14.03 -4.44 9.66
N THR A 74 12.73 -4.67 9.56
CA THR A 74 11.71 -3.61 9.44
C THR A 74 11.74 -2.60 10.59
N THR A 75 12.25 -2.97 11.77
CA THR A 75 12.44 -2.05 12.92
C THR A 75 13.38 -0.89 12.61
N THR A 76 14.22 -1.02 11.58
CA THR A 76 15.13 0.03 11.14
C THR A 76 14.51 0.97 10.10
N SER A 77 13.31 0.68 9.59
CA SER A 77 12.70 1.46 8.50
C SER A 77 11.73 2.52 8.98
N ARG A 78 11.67 3.65 8.25
CA ARG A 78 10.68 4.72 8.47
C ARG A 78 9.36 4.47 7.76
N LEU A 79 9.37 3.65 6.71
CA LEU A 79 8.19 3.33 5.93
C LEU A 79 8.12 1.83 5.64
N ILE A 80 6.95 1.24 5.85
CA ILE A 80 6.65 -0.15 5.50
C ILE A 80 5.43 -0.15 4.59
N ILE A 81 5.51 -0.86 3.46
CA ILE A 81 4.42 -0.98 2.50
C ILE A 81 3.96 -2.42 2.51
N PHE A 82 2.73 -2.65 2.95
CA PHE A 82 2.10 -3.96 3.03
C PHE A 82 1.22 -4.21 1.82
N ASP A 83 1.43 -5.36 1.17
CA ASP A 83 0.48 -5.94 0.23
C ASP A 83 -0.60 -6.72 0.98
N VAL A 84 -1.79 -6.15 1.06
CA VAL A 84 -2.92 -6.70 1.82
C VAL A 84 -4.03 -7.23 0.91
N ARG A 85 -3.68 -7.61 -0.32
CA ARG A 85 -4.65 -8.19 -1.25
C ARG A 85 -5.17 -9.53 -0.74
N ARG A 86 -6.44 -9.80 -1.02
CA ARG A 86 -7.07 -11.09 -0.67
C ARG A 86 -6.28 -12.31 -1.15
N VAL A 87 -5.65 -12.23 -2.33
CA VAL A 87 -4.90 -13.34 -2.92
C VAL A 87 -3.57 -13.60 -2.21
N THR A 88 -2.84 -12.57 -1.78
CA THR A 88 -1.51 -12.71 -1.17
C THR A 88 -1.54 -12.75 0.36
N LEU A 89 -2.50 -12.08 0.98
CA LEU A 89 -2.59 -11.88 2.42
C LEU A 89 -2.61 -13.19 3.24
N PRO A 90 -3.30 -14.28 2.84
CA PRO A 90 -3.28 -15.53 3.62
C PRO A 90 -1.87 -16.08 3.83
N ARG A 91 -0.98 -15.95 2.84
CA ARG A 91 0.43 -16.37 2.93
C ARG A 91 1.26 -15.37 3.74
N LEU A 92 0.96 -14.08 3.60
CA LEU A 92 1.68 -12.99 4.26
C LEU A 92 1.26 -12.74 5.72
N ARG A 93 0.14 -13.30 6.18
CA ARG A 93 -0.43 -13.04 7.52
C ARG A 93 0.55 -13.32 8.64
N ARG A 94 1.26 -14.45 8.60
CA ARG A 94 2.25 -14.82 9.63
C ARG A 94 3.41 -13.82 9.69
N PRO A 95 4.16 -13.56 8.60
CA PRO A 95 5.23 -12.56 8.66
C PRO A 95 4.72 -11.15 8.98
N PHE A 96 3.54 -10.77 8.48
CA PHE A 96 2.98 -9.45 8.77
C PHE A 96 2.66 -9.27 10.25
N ASN A 97 2.08 -10.28 10.91
CA ASN A 97 1.84 -10.23 12.35
C ASN A 97 3.14 -10.04 13.15
N ALA A 98 4.22 -10.71 12.75
CA ALA A 98 5.52 -10.53 13.39
C ALA A 98 6.05 -9.10 13.18
N ILE A 99 6.01 -8.59 11.95
CA ILE A 99 6.43 -7.24 11.59
C ILE A 99 5.64 -6.19 12.35
N VAL A 100 4.32 -6.33 12.41
CA VAL A 100 3.44 -5.44 13.18
C VAL A 100 3.82 -5.50 14.65
N GLY A 101 4.03 -6.69 15.21
CA GLY A 101 4.49 -6.87 16.58
C GLY A 101 5.77 -6.10 16.89
N TYR A 102 6.79 -6.17 16.03
CA TYR A 102 8.05 -5.45 16.21
C TYR A 102 7.93 -3.92 16.10
N ASN A 103 6.94 -3.42 15.35
CA ASN A 103 6.82 -1.98 15.02
C ASN A 103 5.64 -1.28 15.70
N ARG A 104 4.78 -2.01 16.42
CA ARG A 104 3.50 -1.50 16.93
C ARG A 104 3.62 -0.21 17.73
N ARG A 105 4.66 -0.08 18.56
CA ARG A 105 4.91 1.09 19.42
C ARG A 105 5.29 2.34 18.61
N ASP A 106 5.93 2.14 17.46
CA ASP A 106 6.43 3.20 16.58
C ASP A 106 5.47 3.60 15.45
N PHE A 107 4.46 2.77 15.19
CA PHE A 107 3.53 3.05 14.11
C PHE A 107 2.82 4.39 14.29
N ASN A 108 2.73 5.12 13.17
CA ASN A 108 2.22 6.48 13.06
C ASN A 108 3.00 7.54 13.85
N LYS A 109 4.18 7.20 14.38
CA LYS A 109 5.10 8.08 15.10
C LYS A 109 6.48 8.12 14.45
N LEU A 110 7.26 7.05 14.59
CA LEU A 110 8.63 6.92 14.06
C LEU A 110 8.69 6.04 12.81
N CYS A 111 7.67 5.21 12.61
CA CYS A 111 7.45 4.39 11.43
C CYS A 111 6.02 4.60 10.92
N TYR A 112 5.85 4.63 9.61
CA TYR A 112 4.52 4.67 8.99
C TYR A 112 4.31 3.43 8.13
N SER A 113 3.06 2.97 8.06
CA SER A 113 2.65 1.90 7.17
C SER A 113 1.74 2.42 6.05
N ILE A 114 1.94 1.89 4.86
CA ILE A 114 1.02 2.03 3.72
C ILE A 114 0.48 0.64 3.41
N CYS A 115 -0.83 0.52 3.21
CA CYS A 115 -1.43 -0.71 2.71
C CYS A 115 -1.83 -0.51 1.24
N ILE A 116 -1.49 -1.48 0.38
CA ILE A 116 -2.02 -1.57 -0.99
C ILE A 116 -2.88 -2.83 -1.06
N GLY A 117 -4.13 -2.67 -1.46
CA GLY A 117 -5.08 -3.78 -1.50
C GLY A 117 -6.07 -3.67 -2.65
N ASP A 118 -6.82 -4.75 -2.81
CA ASP A 118 -7.81 -4.94 -3.87
C ASP A 118 -9.24 -4.64 -3.44
N GLY A 119 -9.46 -4.22 -2.18
CA GLY A 119 -10.77 -3.82 -1.70
C GLY A 119 -11.76 -4.97 -1.47
N PRO A 120 -13.03 -4.66 -1.14
CA PRO A 120 -14.08 -5.64 -0.89
C PRO A 120 -14.40 -6.50 -2.12
N VAL A 121 -14.71 -7.78 -1.88
CA VAL A 121 -15.14 -8.73 -2.93
C VAL A 121 -16.41 -8.24 -3.63
N THR A 122 -17.35 -7.74 -2.84
CA THR A 122 -18.69 -7.36 -3.27
C THR A 122 -18.79 -5.94 -3.77
N LEU A 123 -17.66 -5.25 -3.99
CA LEU A 123 -17.62 -3.83 -4.32
C LEU A 123 -18.47 -3.44 -5.54
N PHE A 124 -18.56 -4.33 -6.54
CA PHE A 124 -19.31 -4.08 -7.77
C PHE A 124 -20.55 -4.97 -7.90
N GLN A 125 -20.93 -5.68 -6.83
CA GLN A 125 -22.08 -6.59 -6.82
C GLN A 125 -23.30 -5.95 -6.16
N ASN A 126 -24.50 -6.35 -6.58
CA ASN A 126 -25.77 -6.10 -5.89
C ASN A 126 -26.07 -4.63 -5.51
N GLY A 127 -25.58 -3.66 -6.29
CA GLY A 127 -25.81 -2.23 -6.02
C GLY A 127 -25.12 -1.72 -4.75
N HIS A 128 -24.09 -2.42 -4.26
CA HIS A 128 -23.32 -1.94 -3.11
C HIS A 128 -22.63 -0.60 -3.40
N SER A 129 -22.74 0.31 -2.44
CA SER A 129 -22.08 1.62 -2.46
C SER A 129 -20.62 1.52 -2.03
N MET A 130 -19.91 2.65 -2.09
CA MET A 130 -18.57 2.76 -1.52
C MET A 130 -18.49 2.44 -0.01
N ASP A 131 -19.62 2.36 0.70
CA ASP A 131 -19.65 2.09 2.14
C ASP A 131 -19.15 0.69 2.51
N VAL A 132 -19.15 -0.27 1.57
CA VAL A 132 -18.56 -1.61 1.82
C VAL A 132 -17.06 -1.53 2.14
N PHE A 133 -16.39 -0.44 1.78
CA PHE A 133 -15.01 -0.21 2.19
C PHE A 133 -14.87 0.09 3.69
N VAL A 134 -15.90 0.56 4.40
CA VAL A 134 -15.77 0.91 5.83
C VAL A 134 -15.34 -0.31 6.64
N SER A 135 -16.06 -1.43 6.52
CA SER A 135 -15.72 -2.67 7.22
C SER A 135 -14.38 -3.24 6.77
N TYR A 136 -14.11 -3.19 5.46
CA TYR A 136 -12.85 -3.66 4.89
C TYR A 136 -11.66 -2.86 5.43
N LEU A 137 -11.70 -1.53 5.41
CA LEU A 137 -10.64 -0.67 5.94
C LEU A 137 -10.50 -0.81 7.45
N GLY A 138 -11.62 -0.96 8.17
CA GLY A 138 -11.62 -1.19 9.62
C GLY A 138 -10.81 -2.42 10.03
N SER A 139 -10.93 -3.54 9.29
CA SER A 139 -10.12 -4.74 9.55
C SER A 139 -8.62 -4.48 9.40
N HIS A 140 -8.20 -3.80 8.33
CA HIS A 140 -6.80 -3.44 8.08
C HIS A 140 -6.27 -2.42 9.10
N ARG A 141 -7.13 -1.56 9.64
CA ARG A 141 -6.75 -0.58 10.67
C ARG A 141 -6.22 -1.28 11.93
N VAL A 142 -6.92 -2.31 12.37
CA VAL A 142 -6.57 -3.09 13.57
C VAL A 142 -5.29 -3.89 13.34
N ASP A 143 -5.15 -4.48 12.16
CA ASP A 143 -4.05 -5.40 11.87
C ASP A 143 -2.74 -4.68 11.49
N TYR A 144 -2.80 -3.59 10.72
CA TYR A 144 -1.61 -3.01 10.07
C TYR A 144 -1.37 -1.52 10.38
N TYR A 145 -2.28 -0.87 11.12
CA TYR A 145 -2.18 0.55 11.50
C TYR A 145 -1.85 1.52 10.33
N PRO A 146 -2.42 1.33 9.12
CA PRO A 146 -2.05 2.10 7.94
C PRO A 146 -2.23 3.60 8.17
N ALA A 147 -1.18 4.34 7.86
CA ALA A 147 -1.25 5.79 7.75
C ALA A 147 -2.09 6.22 6.54
N VAL A 148 -2.10 5.36 5.51
CA VAL A 148 -2.90 5.51 4.30
C VAL A 148 -3.14 4.15 3.67
N PHE A 149 -4.36 3.94 3.18
CA PHE A 149 -4.71 2.80 2.35
C PHE A 149 -4.81 3.22 0.88
N PHE A 150 -4.29 2.38 -0.01
CA PHE A 150 -4.39 2.50 -1.45
C PHE A 150 -5.18 1.33 -2.03
N PHE A 151 -6.36 1.64 -2.59
CA PHE A 151 -7.13 0.72 -3.40
C PHE A 151 -6.54 0.68 -4.81
N ASP A 152 -6.19 -0.50 -5.30
CA ASP A 152 -5.71 -0.69 -6.67
C ASP A 152 -6.79 -1.37 -7.54
N PRO A 153 -7.46 -0.63 -8.44
CA PRO A 153 -8.48 -1.19 -9.32
C PRO A 153 -7.95 -2.32 -10.23
N PHE A 154 -6.66 -2.35 -10.55
CA PHE A 154 -6.06 -3.42 -11.35
C PHE A 154 -5.87 -4.73 -10.57
N LEU A 155 -6.01 -4.70 -9.25
CA LEU A 155 -5.85 -5.86 -8.38
C LEU A 155 -7.18 -6.41 -7.87
N GLN A 156 -8.27 -5.66 -8.03
CA GLN A 156 -9.61 -6.16 -7.74
C GLN A 156 -10.04 -7.04 -8.91
N TYR A 157 -10.35 -8.28 -8.61
CA TYR A 157 -11.08 -9.17 -9.50
C TYR A 157 -12.40 -9.57 -8.85
N GLU A 158 -13.45 -9.56 -9.65
CA GLU A 158 -14.74 -10.14 -9.29
C GLU A 158 -14.67 -11.68 -9.31
N PRO A 159 -15.57 -12.38 -8.60
CA PRO A 159 -15.58 -13.84 -8.56
C PRO A 159 -15.64 -14.54 -9.93
N ASN A 160 -16.22 -13.90 -10.95
CA ASN A 160 -16.30 -14.41 -12.32
C ASN A 160 -15.09 -14.04 -13.20
N GLU A 161 -14.16 -13.22 -12.68
CA GLU A 161 -12.94 -12.81 -13.38
C GLU A 161 -11.71 -13.66 -13.01
N LEU A 162 -11.80 -14.43 -11.93
CA LEU A 162 -10.78 -15.40 -11.53
C LEU A 162 -11.27 -16.82 -11.77
N GLU A 163 -10.45 -17.63 -12.42
CA GLU A 163 -10.62 -19.08 -12.34
C GLU A 163 -10.35 -19.52 -10.90
N THR A 164 -11.21 -20.40 -10.37
CA THR A 164 -11.06 -20.98 -9.03
C THR A 164 -9.79 -21.84 -9.00
N ARG A 165 -8.65 -21.24 -8.69
CA ARG A 165 -7.37 -21.95 -8.58
C ARG A 165 -7.18 -22.39 -7.12
N GLY A 166 -6.89 -23.67 -6.93
CA GLY A 166 -6.71 -24.30 -5.62
C GLY A 166 -5.55 -23.69 -4.82
N ILE A 167 -5.52 -24.01 -3.53
CA ILE A 167 -4.52 -23.54 -2.54
C ILE A 167 -3.20 -24.34 -2.66
N ASP A 168 -2.92 -24.92 -3.83
CA ASP A 168 -1.82 -25.86 -4.06
C ASP A 168 -0.43 -25.18 -4.14
N GLU A 169 0.61 -26.03 -4.20
CA GLU A 169 2.04 -25.67 -4.24
C GLU A 169 2.40 -24.72 -5.39
N ASP A 170 1.64 -24.76 -6.50
CA ASP A 170 1.76 -23.85 -7.64
C ASP A 170 0.85 -22.63 -7.50
N PHE A 171 0.94 -21.93 -6.36
CA PHE A 171 0.18 -20.70 -6.17
C PHE A 171 0.63 -19.62 -7.19
N VAL A 172 -0.24 -19.37 -8.18
CA VAL A 172 -0.03 -18.36 -9.23
C VAL A 172 -0.84 -17.11 -8.89
N ILE A 173 -0.15 -15.98 -8.78
CA ILE A 173 -0.78 -14.67 -8.61
C ILE A 173 -1.32 -14.21 -9.97
N PRO A 174 -2.61 -13.81 -10.07
CA PRO A 174 -3.18 -13.30 -11.31
C PRO A 174 -2.40 -12.09 -11.83
N ASP A 175 -1.89 -12.21 -13.06
CA ASP A 175 -1.12 -11.18 -13.76
C ASP A 175 -1.89 -10.59 -14.95
N GLU A 176 -3.18 -10.90 -15.07
CA GLU A 176 -4.06 -10.42 -16.12
C GLU A 176 -4.73 -9.13 -15.70
N VAL A 177 -5.29 -8.40 -16.66
CA VAL A 177 -6.05 -7.20 -16.36
C VAL A 177 -7.49 -7.61 -16.09
N PRO A 178 -8.13 -7.12 -15.01
CA PRO A 178 -9.54 -7.43 -14.78
C PRO A 178 -10.39 -7.11 -16.02
N ARG A 179 -11.22 -8.06 -16.45
CA ARG A 179 -11.98 -8.00 -17.72
C ARG A 179 -12.79 -6.72 -17.83
N ARG A 180 -13.37 -6.24 -16.72
CA ARG A 180 -14.12 -4.98 -16.68
C ARG A 180 -13.29 -3.74 -17.04
N LEU A 181 -11.96 -3.80 -16.88
CA LEU A 181 -11.05 -2.70 -17.22
C LEU A 181 -10.61 -2.72 -18.69
N VAL A 182 -10.70 -3.87 -19.36
CA VAL A 182 -10.24 -4.07 -20.74
C VAL A 182 -10.92 -3.08 -21.70
N ARG A 183 -12.22 -2.84 -21.54
CA ARG A 183 -12.98 -1.89 -22.39
C ARG A 183 -12.46 -0.45 -22.33
N TYR A 184 -11.76 -0.07 -21.26
CA TYR A 184 -11.19 1.28 -21.11
C TYR A 184 -9.74 1.35 -21.55
N LEU A 185 -9.10 0.21 -21.77
CA LEU A 185 -7.72 0.07 -22.16
C LEU A 185 -7.67 -0.40 -23.61
N GLN A 186 -7.63 0.57 -24.53
CA GLN A 186 -7.51 0.29 -25.97
C GLN A 186 -6.32 -0.67 -26.22
N LYS A 187 -6.58 -1.81 -26.86
CA LYS A 187 -5.59 -2.87 -27.17
C LYS A 187 -5.02 -3.63 -25.95
N ALA A 188 -5.74 -3.67 -24.82
CA ALA A 188 -5.32 -4.45 -23.64
C ALA A 188 -5.92 -5.87 -23.56
N GLU A 189 -6.75 -6.27 -24.52
CA GLU A 189 -7.08 -7.68 -24.71
C GLU A 189 -5.75 -8.43 -24.89
N ASN A 190 -5.35 -9.23 -23.89
CA ASN A 190 -4.06 -9.95 -23.78
C ASN A 190 -2.85 -9.16 -23.23
N MET A 191 -3.02 -7.94 -22.70
CA MET A 191 -1.94 -7.28 -21.97
C MET A 191 -1.83 -7.81 -20.54
N LYS A 192 -0.64 -8.30 -20.18
CA LYS A 192 -0.28 -8.60 -18.79
C LYS A 192 -0.16 -7.32 -17.96
N LEU A 193 -0.50 -7.42 -16.69
CA LEU A 193 -0.51 -6.34 -15.71
C LEU A 193 0.84 -5.61 -15.61
N ASP A 194 1.96 -6.32 -15.70
CA ASP A 194 3.30 -5.70 -15.73
C ASP A 194 3.44 -4.69 -16.88
N LYS A 195 2.94 -5.02 -18.08
CA LYS A 195 3.01 -4.11 -19.25
C LYS A 195 2.20 -2.84 -18.99
N ILE A 196 1.01 -2.98 -18.40
CA ILE A 196 0.14 -1.84 -18.08
C ILE A 196 0.77 -0.94 -17.01
N ARG A 197 1.28 -1.55 -15.94
CA ARG A 197 1.97 -0.82 -14.86
C ARG A 197 3.18 -0.08 -15.41
N ARG A 198 4.03 -0.76 -16.19
CA ARG A 198 5.20 -0.15 -16.84
C ARG A 198 4.81 1.00 -17.78
N PHE A 199 3.72 0.85 -18.53
CA PHE A 199 3.18 1.92 -19.37
C PHE A 199 2.83 3.14 -18.50
N PHE A 200 1.95 3.01 -17.51
CA PHE A 200 1.52 4.16 -16.71
C PHE A 200 2.59 4.72 -15.78
N ARG A 201 3.53 3.89 -15.31
CA ARG A 201 4.68 4.31 -14.49
C ARG A 201 5.61 5.23 -15.26
N ALA A 202 5.85 4.94 -16.54
CA ALA A 202 6.64 5.79 -17.43
C ALA A 202 8.04 6.18 -16.87
N THR A 203 8.67 5.28 -16.12
CA THR A 203 10.04 5.47 -15.60
C THR A 203 11.00 5.83 -16.73
N GLY A 204 11.85 6.83 -16.52
CA GLY A 204 12.85 7.28 -17.49
C GLY A 204 12.29 8.01 -18.72
N LYS A 205 11.00 8.38 -18.71
CA LYS A 205 10.40 9.28 -19.71
C LYS A 205 10.47 10.73 -19.25
N ASP A 206 10.33 11.64 -20.20
CA ASP A 206 10.16 13.06 -19.91
C ASP A 206 8.88 13.33 -19.11
N ASP A 207 8.82 14.50 -18.49
CA ASP A 207 7.71 14.88 -17.61
C ASP A 207 6.40 15.09 -18.40
N GLU A 208 6.48 15.49 -19.68
CA GLU A 208 5.32 15.62 -20.53
C GLU A 208 4.61 14.27 -20.77
N ILE A 209 5.37 13.22 -21.08
CA ILE A 209 4.87 11.86 -21.25
C ILE A 209 4.33 11.32 -19.92
N LYS A 210 5.04 11.53 -18.81
CA LYS A 210 4.56 11.12 -17.48
C LYS A 210 3.22 11.77 -17.17
N ASP A 211 3.09 13.08 -17.38
CA ASP A 211 1.86 13.83 -17.13
C ASP A 211 0.73 13.43 -18.06
N ARG A 212 1.02 13.19 -19.34
CA ARG A 212 0.05 12.65 -20.29
C ARG A 212 -0.48 11.30 -19.82
N ARG A 213 0.40 10.35 -19.47
CA ARG A 213 -0.01 9.00 -19.03
C ARG A 213 -0.74 9.01 -17.70
N ARG A 214 -0.33 9.87 -16.76
CA ARG A 214 -1.04 10.11 -15.49
C ARG A 214 -2.46 10.64 -15.73
N ARG A 215 -2.61 11.61 -16.65
CA ARG A 215 -3.93 12.13 -17.06
C ARG A 215 -4.78 11.04 -17.72
N MET A 216 -4.19 10.18 -18.55
CA MET A 216 -4.89 9.03 -19.14
C MET A 216 -5.40 8.07 -18.05
N LEU A 217 -4.56 7.69 -17.09
CA LEU A 217 -4.96 6.81 -16.00
C LEU A 217 -6.07 7.41 -15.14
N ARG A 218 -5.95 8.70 -14.81
CA ARG A 218 -6.98 9.44 -14.07
C ARG A 218 -8.32 9.44 -14.83
N ARG A 219 -8.30 9.65 -16.15
CA ARG A 219 -9.53 9.59 -16.98
C ARG A 219 -10.13 8.19 -17.01
N LEU A 220 -9.30 7.15 -17.10
CA LEU A 220 -9.72 5.76 -17.04
C LEU A 220 -10.45 5.48 -15.73
N TYR A 221 -9.82 5.76 -14.59
CA TYR A 221 -10.45 5.55 -13.28
C TYR A 221 -11.70 6.40 -13.09
N LYS A 222 -11.68 7.67 -13.52
CA LYS A 222 -12.88 8.52 -13.47
C LYS A 222 -14.04 7.89 -14.24
N ARG A 223 -13.81 7.47 -15.48
CA ARG A 223 -14.85 6.89 -16.33
C ARG A 223 -15.38 5.59 -15.72
N GLN A 224 -14.49 4.69 -15.31
CA GLN A 224 -14.88 3.44 -14.67
C GLN A 224 -15.69 3.68 -13.39
N LEU A 225 -15.20 4.51 -12.47
CA LEU A 225 -15.86 4.72 -11.18
C LEU A 225 -17.17 5.49 -11.30
N THR A 226 -17.28 6.46 -12.20
CA THR A 226 -18.56 7.17 -12.42
C THR A 226 -19.61 6.30 -13.10
N GLU A 227 -19.21 5.37 -13.97
CA GLU A 227 -20.14 4.39 -14.55
C GLU A 227 -20.60 3.36 -13.50
N GLN A 228 -19.75 2.99 -12.54
CA GLN A 228 -20.07 2.01 -11.49
C GLN A 228 -20.80 2.61 -10.28
N PHE A 229 -20.50 3.86 -9.93
CA PHE A 229 -21.06 4.56 -8.78
C PHE A 229 -21.66 5.90 -9.23
N PRO A 230 -22.76 5.89 -10.01
CA PRO A 230 -23.35 7.10 -10.58
C PRO A 230 -23.80 8.11 -9.52
N ASP A 231 -24.19 7.63 -8.34
CA ASP A 231 -24.70 8.45 -7.23
C ASP A 231 -23.61 8.99 -6.28
N HIS A 232 -22.36 8.52 -6.41
CA HIS A 232 -21.24 8.89 -5.52
C HIS A 232 -20.22 9.82 -6.20
N LYS A 233 -20.71 10.83 -6.92
CA LYS A 233 -19.85 11.70 -7.75
C LYS A 233 -18.79 12.44 -6.93
N GLU A 234 -19.12 12.89 -5.72
CA GLU A 234 -18.17 13.61 -4.88
C GLU A 234 -17.11 12.67 -4.30
N GLU A 235 -17.47 11.47 -3.86
CA GLU A 235 -16.53 10.47 -3.37
C GLU A 235 -15.56 10.02 -4.48
N VAL A 236 -16.06 9.83 -5.71
CA VAL A 236 -15.21 9.53 -6.88
C VAL A 236 -14.24 10.70 -7.16
N LYS A 237 -14.70 11.94 -7.08
CA LYS A 237 -13.85 13.13 -7.23
C LYS A 237 -12.77 13.19 -6.15
N HIS A 238 -13.12 12.87 -4.91
CA HIS A 238 -12.19 12.79 -3.78
C HIS A 238 -11.15 11.67 -3.95
N LEU A 239 -11.56 10.48 -4.41
CA LEU A 239 -10.66 9.37 -4.74
C LEU A 239 -9.61 9.72 -5.80
N LEU A 240 -9.97 10.57 -6.76
CA LEU A 240 -9.05 11.05 -7.79
C LEU A 240 -8.19 12.24 -7.31
N SER A 241 -8.30 12.66 -6.05
CA SER A 241 -7.53 13.75 -5.48
C SER A 241 -6.42 13.22 -4.56
N ARG A 242 -5.43 14.06 -4.25
CA ARG A 242 -4.39 13.74 -3.26
C ARG A 242 -4.97 13.49 -1.87
N MET A 243 -6.14 14.06 -1.59
CA MET A 243 -6.82 13.87 -0.31
C MET A 243 -7.46 12.49 -0.18
N GLY A 244 -7.70 11.77 -1.28
CA GLY A 244 -8.47 10.53 -1.25
C GLY A 244 -9.88 10.76 -0.73
N VAL A 245 -10.59 9.66 -0.47
CA VAL A 245 -11.89 9.67 0.22
C VAL A 245 -11.70 9.34 1.68
N ARG A 246 -12.51 9.97 2.54
CA ARG A 246 -12.62 9.63 3.94
C ARG A 246 -13.91 8.85 4.16
N LEU A 247 -13.80 7.62 4.64
CA LEU A 247 -14.91 6.75 4.94
C LEU A 247 -14.91 6.51 6.45
N ALA A 248 -15.83 7.17 7.15
CA ALA A 248 -15.82 7.29 8.61
C ALA A 248 -14.46 7.82 9.15
N THR A 249 -13.71 6.98 9.86
CA THR A 249 -12.38 7.33 10.39
C THR A 249 -11.23 6.92 9.45
N GLU A 250 -11.51 6.14 8.41
CA GLU A 250 -10.52 5.58 7.51
C GLU A 250 -10.33 6.43 6.27
N LYS A 251 -9.15 6.32 5.67
CA LYS A 251 -8.77 7.06 4.47
C LYS A 251 -8.31 6.12 3.37
N MET A 252 -8.87 6.32 2.18
CA MET A 252 -8.55 5.55 0.99
C MET A 252 -8.14 6.45 -0.17
N ASN A 253 -7.07 6.07 -0.87
CA ASN A 253 -6.64 6.67 -2.13
C ASN A 253 -6.64 5.61 -3.24
N LEU A 254 -6.56 6.05 -4.49
CA LEU A 254 -6.39 5.15 -5.64
C LEU A 254 -4.91 4.95 -5.94
N TYR A 255 -4.45 3.71 -5.97
CA TYR A 255 -3.13 3.39 -6.49
C TYR A 255 -3.12 3.56 -8.02
N PRO A 256 -2.05 4.11 -8.64
CA PRO A 256 -0.87 4.74 -8.06
C PRO A 256 -1.00 6.28 -7.93
N LEU A 257 -2.21 6.84 -7.99
CA LEU A 257 -2.38 8.30 -7.97
C LEU A 257 -1.87 8.89 -6.65
N PHE A 258 -0.91 9.83 -6.73
CA PHE A 258 -0.29 10.49 -5.58
C PHE A 258 0.44 9.55 -4.61
N PHE A 259 0.78 8.34 -5.04
CA PHE A 259 1.46 7.36 -4.20
C PHE A 259 2.82 7.88 -3.69
N GLU A 260 3.63 8.40 -4.60
CA GLU A 260 4.97 8.92 -4.32
C GLU A 260 4.89 10.14 -3.36
N ASP A 261 3.87 10.99 -3.51
CA ASP A 261 3.63 12.12 -2.62
C ASP A 261 3.28 11.70 -1.18
N TRP A 262 2.52 10.61 -1.04
CA TRP A 262 2.19 10.04 0.27
C TRP A 262 3.39 9.38 0.91
N ALA A 263 4.11 8.53 0.16
CA ALA A 263 5.34 7.89 0.63
C ALA A 263 6.36 8.93 1.13
N TYR A 264 6.60 9.99 0.35
CA TYR A 264 7.53 11.06 0.72
C TYR A 264 7.07 11.80 1.98
N LYS A 265 5.78 12.16 2.05
CA LYS A 265 5.21 12.85 3.21
C LYS A 265 5.37 12.04 4.50
N LEU A 266 5.10 10.74 4.46
CA LEU A 266 5.18 9.87 5.64
C LEU A 266 6.62 9.67 6.10
N LEU A 267 7.54 9.48 5.15
CA LEU A 267 8.96 9.31 5.44
C LEU A 267 9.56 10.58 6.07
N HIS A 268 9.20 11.75 5.53
CA HIS A 268 9.59 13.03 6.11
C HIS A 268 8.97 13.26 7.50
N ARG A 269 7.71 12.85 7.70
CA ARG A 269 7.04 12.95 9.01
C ARG A 269 7.72 12.08 10.06
N ALA A 270 8.10 10.85 9.72
CA ALA A 270 8.86 9.97 10.62
C ALA A 270 10.19 10.60 11.02
N LYS A 271 10.92 11.14 10.05
CA LYS A 271 12.19 11.85 10.28
C LYS A 271 12.01 13.05 11.21
N LYS A 272 11.00 13.89 10.97
CA LYS A 272 10.70 15.05 11.80
C LYS A 272 10.36 14.65 13.24
N ASN A 273 9.55 13.62 13.44
CA ASN A 273 9.17 13.16 14.77
C ASN A 273 10.37 12.58 15.53
N ALA A 274 11.27 11.86 14.86
CA ALA A 274 12.49 11.36 15.47
C ALA A 274 13.40 12.51 15.95
N SER A 275 13.52 13.59 15.16
CA SER A 275 14.29 14.79 15.54
C SER A 275 13.62 15.63 16.64
N ALA A 276 12.29 15.63 16.74
CA ALA A 276 11.58 16.35 17.80
C ALA A 276 11.76 15.65 19.16
N GLY A 277 11.64 14.32 19.21
CA GLY A 277 11.83 13.54 20.44
C GLY A 277 13.26 13.57 21.00
N THR A 278 14.26 13.91 20.17
CA THR A 278 15.65 14.09 20.61
C THR A 278 15.92 15.45 21.25
N ASN A 279 15.05 16.45 21.04
CA ASN A 279 15.19 17.77 21.65
C ASN A 279 14.50 17.89 23.01
N GLU A 280 13.49 17.06 23.30
CA GLU A 280 12.83 17.00 24.62
C GLU A 280 13.64 16.21 25.66
N THR A 281 14.74 15.56 25.25
CA THR A 281 15.61 14.75 26.12
C THR A 281 16.95 15.41 26.44
N LYS A 282 17.14 16.68 26.07
CA LYS A 282 18.29 17.46 26.55
C LYS A 282 17.90 18.19 27.84
N PRO A 283 18.58 17.93 28.97
CA PRO A 283 18.35 18.63 30.24
C PRO A 283 18.67 20.12 30.15
#